data_AF-A0A1E5SUU5-F1
#
_entry.id   AF-A0A1E5SUU5-F1
#
_cell.length_a   1.000
_cell.length_b   1.000
_cell.length_c   1.000
_cell.angle_alpha   90.00
_cell.angle_beta   90.00
_cell.angle_gamma   90.00
#
_symmetry.space_group_name_H-M   'P 1'
#
loop_
_entity.id
_entity.type
_entity.pdbx_description
1 polymer ?
#
loop_
_entity_poly.entity_id
_entity_poly.type
_entity_poly.pdbx_seq_one_letter_code
_entity_poly.pdbx_strand_id
1 'polypeptide(L)'
;MNYQMKQTLLTLLLIFGLATTSAFSQERKEYHIPGHEEVENMIGYTHAIKVGNTLYISGTVDGQSADMAAQMKKIYEYVNETLIHYGITPAAIVKENIYTTDIDEFKKHIPVRKAFYRGGIFPTSTWVQVERLFIPQLKVEMEFVAVFKEGQ
;
A
#
# COMPACT_ATOMS: atom_id res chain seq x y z
N MET A 1 -36.56 -47.22 16.84
CA MET A 1 -35.58 -46.57 15.92
C MET A 1 -34.22 -47.24 16.10
N ASN A 2 -33.74 -48.02 15.12
CA ASN A 2 -32.59 -48.90 15.28
C ASN A 2 -31.30 -48.14 15.62
N TYR A 3 -30.47 -48.72 16.51
CA TYR A 3 -29.20 -48.16 17.00
C TYR A 3 -28.26 -47.75 15.85
N GLN A 4 -28.25 -48.54 14.77
CA GLN A 4 -27.52 -48.24 13.54
C GLN A 4 -27.93 -46.90 12.90
N MET A 5 -29.22 -46.54 12.92
CA MET A 5 -29.72 -45.30 12.32
C MET A 5 -29.41 -44.05 13.17
N LYS A 6 -29.19 -44.22 14.49
CA LYS A 6 -28.69 -43.13 15.37
C LYS A 6 -27.19 -42.88 15.18
N GLN A 7 -26.40 -43.91 14.91
CA GLN A 7 -24.97 -43.76 14.61
C GLN A 7 -24.75 -43.06 13.27
N THR A 8 -25.48 -43.40 12.20
CA THR A 8 -25.33 -42.72 10.91
C THR A 8 -25.73 -41.24 10.96
N LEU A 9 -26.73 -40.88 11.77
CA LEU A 9 -27.17 -39.49 11.92
C LEU A 9 -26.18 -38.64 12.74
N LEU A 10 -25.47 -39.24 13.70
CA LEU A 10 -24.45 -38.55 14.49
C LEU A 10 -23.18 -38.26 13.67
N THR A 11 -22.82 -39.13 12.73
CA THR A 11 -21.63 -38.92 11.87
C THR A 11 -21.85 -37.83 10.83
N LEU A 12 -23.09 -37.61 10.35
CA LEU A 12 -23.38 -36.54 9.38
C LEU A 12 -23.31 -35.13 10.01
N LEU A 13 -23.69 -35.00 11.28
CA LEU A 13 -23.56 -33.74 12.03
C LEU A 13 -22.11 -33.40 12.40
N LEU A 14 -21.23 -34.40 12.48
CA LEU A 14 -19.81 -34.17 12.77
C LEU A 14 -19.03 -33.62 11.56
N ILE A 15 -19.49 -33.88 10.33
CA ILE A 15 -18.84 -33.37 9.11
C ILE A 15 -19.27 -31.92 8.80
N PHE A 16 -20.45 -31.49 9.25
CA PHE A 16 -20.91 -30.10 9.09
C PHE A 16 -20.39 -29.15 10.19
N GLY A 17 -19.84 -29.69 11.29
CA GLY A 17 -19.39 -28.93 12.45
C GLY A 17 -17.93 -28.47 12.44
N LEU A 18 -17.15 -28.78 11.39
CA LEU A 18 -15.72 -28.45 11.29
C LEU A 18 -15.42 -27.31 10.30
N ALA A 19 -16.41 -26.48 9.98
CA ALA A 19 -16.21 -25.24 9.20
C ALA A 19 -16.26 -24.00 10.11
N THR A 20 -15.47 -24.00 11.18
CA THR A 20 -15.16 -22.81 11.98
C THR A 20 -13.65 -22.86 12.19
N THR A 21 -12.77 -22.02 11.64
CA THR A 21 -12.87 -20.64 11.17
C THR A 21 -11.75 -20.38 10.14
N SER A 22 -12.08 -20.20 8.88
CA SER A 22 -11.31 -19.30 8.01
C SER A 22 -12.24 -18.17 7.59
N ALA A 23 -12.91 -17.58 8.57
CA ALA A 23 -13.68 -16.37 8.39
C ALA A 23 -12.68 -15.26 8.01
N PHE A 24 -12.70 -14.87 6.73
CA PHE A 24 -12.31 -13.53 6.27
C PHE A 24 -10.85 -13.08 6.48
N SER A 25 -9.85 -13.83 6.00
CA SER A 25 -8.60 -13.18 5.58
C SER A 25 -8.51 -13.25 4.06
N GLN A 26 -8.76 -12.13 3.38
CA GLN A 26 -8.40 -12.02 1.97
C GLN A 26 -6.90 -12.31 1.82
N GLU A 27 -6.52 -12.97 0.72
CA GLU A 27 -5.11 -13.26 0.42
C GLU A 27 -4.32 -11.94 0.40
N ARG A 28 -3.24 -11.90 1.19
CA ARG A 28 -2.34 -10.76 1.32
C ARG A 28 -1.13 -10.98 0.41
N LYS A 29 -0.99 -10.18 -0.65
CA LYS A 29 0.19 -10.22 -1.53
C LYS A 29 1.08 -9.04 -1.23
N GLU A 30 2.25 -9.31 -0.67
CA GLU A 30 3.20 -8.31 -0.18
C GLU A 30 4.25 -7.96 -1.24
N TYR A 31 4.74 -6.73 -1.20
CA TYR A 31 5.88 -6.28 -1.96
C TYR A 31 6.75 -5.38 -1.09
N HIS A 32 8.07 -5.57 -1.20
CA HIS A 32 9.11 -4.83 -0.49
C HIS A 32 9.98 -4.12 -1.52
N ILE A 33 10.47 -2.92 -1.19
CA ILE A 33 11.47 -2.26 -2.03
C ILE A 33 12.79 -3.04 -1.87
N PRO A 34 13.46 -3.44 -2.96
CA PRO A 34 14.74 -4.15 -2.85
C PRO A 34 15.76 -3.37 -2.00
N GLY A 35 16.27 -4.01 -0.95
CA GLY A 35 17.22 -3.43 -0.01
C GLY A 35 16.58 -2.70 1.18
N HIS A 36 15.25 -2.66 1.29
CA HIS A 36 14.54 -2.06 2.41
C HIS A 36 14.01 -3.11 3.41
N GLU A 37 14.18 -4.42 3.14
CA GLU A 37 13.60 -5.49 3.94
C GLU A 37 14.10 -5.47 5.41
N GLU A 38 15.36 -5.13 5.65
CA GLU A 38 15.91 -5.03 7.01
C GLU A 38 15.25 -3.90 7.81
N VAL A 39 15.08 -2.72 7.20
CA VAL A 39 14.42 -1.59 7.87
C VAL A 39 12.93 -1.82 8.07
N GLU A 40 12.26 -2.45 7.10
CA GLU A 40 10.86 -2.87 7.20
C GLU A 40 10.64 -3.83 8.36
N ASN A 41 11.50 -4.84 8.50
CA ASN A 41 11.44 -5.80 9.61
C ASN A 41 11.79 -5.16 10.96
N MET A 42 12.78 -4.26 11.00
CA MET A 42 13.18 -3.56 12.21
C MET A 42 12.05 -2.66 12.75
N ILE A 43 11.36 -1.94 11.87
CA ILE A 43 10.29 -1.00 12.24
C ILE A 43 8.95 -1.72 12.43
N GLY A 44 8.67 -2.76 11.65
CA GLY A 44 7.44 -3.55 11.73
C GLY A 44 6.35 -3.07 10.76
N TYR A 45 6.69 -2.85 9.49
CA TYR A 45 5.74 -2.56 8.42
C TYR A 45 6.11 -3.29 7.13
N THR A 46 5.16 -3.37 6.19
CA THR A 46 5.39 -3.85 4.82
C THR A 46 5.17 -2.68 3.88
N HIS A 47 6.09 -2.46 2.94
CA HIS A 47 6.00 -1.34 1.99
C HIS A 47 4.69 -1.33 1.20
N ALA A 48 4.29 -2.45 0.60
CA ALA A 48 3.02 -2.53 -0.12
C ALA A 48 2.29 -3.86 0.06
N ILE A 49 0.96 -3.79 0.08
CA ILE A 49 0.09 -4.93 0.30
C ILE A 49 -1.13 -4.84 -0.61
N LYS A 50 -1.33 -5.85 -1.47
CA LYS A 50 -2.61 -6.08 -2.15
C LYS A 50 -3.51 -6.95 -1.29
N VAL A 51 -4.73 -6.46 -1.05
CA VAL A 51 -5.82 -7.19 -0.38
C VAL A 51 -7.08 -7.01 -1.23
N GLY A 52 -7.60 -8.13 -1.77
CA GLY A 52 -8.68 -8.08 -2.75
C GLY A 52 -8.29 -7.29 -4.01
N ASN A 53 -9.04 -6.24 -4.33
CA ASN A 53 -8.81 -5.33 -5.46
C ASN A 53 -8.13 -4.01 -5.07
N THR A 54 -7.61 -3.90 -3.85
CA THR A 54 -6.98 -2.67 -3.36
C THR A 54 -5.51 -2.91 -3.04
N LEU A 55 -4.65 -2.03 -3.53
CA LEU A 55 -3.24 -1.94 -3.16
C LEU A 55 -3.07 -0.79 -2.18
N TYR A 56 -2.58 -1.10 -0.99
CA TYR A 56 -2.14 -0.12 -0.01
C TYR A 56 -0.62 -0.01 -0.09
N ILE A 57 -0.12 1.22 -0.27
CA ILE A 57 1.31 1.52 -0.28
C ILE A 57 1.58 2.44 0.90
N SER A 58 2.51 2.01 1.76
CA SER A 58 2.90 2.73 2.97
C SER A 58 3.44 4.13 2.66
N GLY A 59 3.56 4.95 3.70
CA GLY A 59 4.36 6.17 3.67
C GLY A 59 5.74 5.87 3.09
N THR A 60 6.00 6.39 1.90
CA THR A 60 7.22 6.16 1.14
C THR A 60 8.09 7.41 1.24
N VAL A 61 9.37 7.20 1.54
CA VAL A 61 10.36 8.25 1.80
C VAL A 61 11.63 8.00 1.01
N ASP A 62 12.42 9.05 0.80
CA ASP A 62 13.81 8.93 0.37
C ASP A 62 14.72 9.66 1.35
N GLY A 63 15.53 8.88 2.07
CA GLY A 63 16.49 9.39 3.05
C GLY A 63 17.86 9.75 2.47
N GLN A 64 18.11 9.47 1.18
CA GLN A 64 19.43 9.64 0.57
C GLN A 64 19.55 10.97 -0.19
N SER A 65 18.48 11.43 -0.86
CA SER A 65 18.54 12.69 -1.60
C SER A 65 18.58 13.91 -0.69
N ALA A 66 19.38 14.90 -1.10
CA ALA A 66 19.62 16.11 -0.34
C ALA A 66 18.41 17.07 -0.32
N ASP A 67 17.76 17.29 -1.47
CA ASP A 67 16.66 18.25 -1.60
C ASP A 67 15.28 17.60 -1.80
N MET A 68 14.23 18.38 -1.58
CA MET A 68 12.85 17.88 -1.62
C MET A 68 12.45 17.41 -3.01
N ALA A 69 12.91 18.07 -4.08
CA ALA A 69 12.56 17.68 -5.44
C ALA A 69 13.14 16.31 -5.80
N ALA A 70 14.40 16.06 -5.40
CA ALA A 70 15.07 14.80 -5.57
C ALA A 70 14.41 13.68 -4.72
N GLN A 71 14.08 13.96 -3.46
CA GLN A 71 13.31 13.02 -2.63
C GLN A 71 11.96 12.68 -3.26
N MET A 72 11.21 13.68 -3.75
CA MET A 72 9.93 13.44 -4.44
C MET A 72 10.08 12.55 -5.66
N LYS A 73 11.08 12.82 -6.53
CA LYS A 73 11.35 11.99 -7.71
C LYS A 73 11.63 10.55 -7.31
N LYS A 74 12.47 10.35 -6.29
CA LYS A 74 12.85 9.01 -5.85
C LYS A 74 11.68 8.24 -5.22
N ILE A 75 10.83 8.92 -4.45
CA ILE A 75 9.59 8.33 -3.93
C ILE A 75 8.68 7.88 -5.09
N TYR A 76 8.48 8.73 -6.10
CA TYR A 76 7.67 8.35 -7.28
C TYR A 76 8.29 7.19 -8.08
N GLU A 77 9.62 7.06 -8.12
CA GLU A 77 10.28 5.88 -8.70
C GLU A 77 9.95 4.60 -7.92
N TYR A 78 10.07 4.60 -6.59
CA TYR A 78 9.71 3.44 -5.75
C TYR A 78 8.24 3.05 -5.89
N VAL A 79 7.35 4.04 -5.92
CA VAL A 79 5.93 3.81 -6.15
C VAL A 79 5.71 3.23 -7.56
N ASN A 80 6.39 3.75 -8.59
CA ASN A 80 6.27 3.21 -9.94
C ASN A 80 6.76 1.75 -10.04
N GLU A 81 7.88 1.41 -9.39
CA GLU A 81 8.38 0.03 -9.31
C GLU A 81 7.36 -0.89 -8.63
N THR A 82 6.74 -0.42 -7.55
CA THR A 82 5.65 -1.12 -6.85
C THR A 82 4.46 -1.36 -7.78
N LEU A 83 3.99 -0.33 -8.49
CA LEU A 83 2.87 -0.46 -9.43
C LEU A 83 3.19 -1.45 -10.57
N ILE A 84 4.42 -1.40 -11.12
CA ILE A 84 4.89 -2.32 -12.15
C ILE A 84 4.89 -3.76 -11.64
N HIS A 85 5.33 -4.00 -10.40
CA HIS A 85 5.31 -5.33 -9.79
C HIS A 85 3.88 -5.94 -9.80
N TYR A 86 2.86 -5.12 -9.56
CA TYR A 86 1.47 -5.55 -9.60
C TYR A 86 0.80 -5.43 -10.98
N GLY A 87 1.53 -5.02 -12.03
CA GLY A 87 0.98 -4.89 -13.38
C GLY A 87 -0.05 -3.77 -13.55
N ILE A 88 0.07 -2.69 -12.77
CA ILE A 88 -0.79 -1.50 -12.84
C ILE A 88 0.03 -0.24 -13.13
N THR A 89 -0.65 0.86 -13.44
CA THR A 89 -0.03 2.15 -13.78
C THR A 89 -0.45 3.22 -12.78
N PRO A 90 0.17 4.42 -12.77
CA PRO A 90 -0.25 5.51 -11.89
C PRO A 90 -1.73 5.91 -12.02
N ALA A 91 -2.38 5.60 -13.14
CA ALA A 91 -3.82 5.83 -13.33
C ALA A 91 -4.72 4.96 -12.41
N ALA A 92 -4.17 3.92 -11.79
CA ALA A 92 -4.85 3.11 -10.79
C ALA A 92 -4.84 3.73 -9.39
N ILE A 93 -3.98 4.74 -9.14
CA ILE A 93 -3.94 5.44 -7.85
C ILE A 93 -5.20 6.29 -7.71
N VAL A 94 -5.94 6.08 -6.62
CA VAL A 94 -7.17 6.81 -6.30
C VAL A 94 -6.99 7.79 -5.15
N LYS A 95 -5.97 7.59 -4.32
CA LYS A 95 -5.64 8.45 -3.19
C LYS A 95 -4.13 8.62 -3.03
N GLU A 96 -3.71 9.85 -2.77
CA GLU A 96 -2.35 10.21 -2.40
C GLU A 96 -2.38 11.18 -1.20
N ASN A 97 -1.79 10.79 -0.08
CA ASN A 97 -1.59 11.65 1.07
C ASN A 97 -0.14 12.13 1.11
N ILE A 98 0.08 13.42 1.36
CA ILE A 98 1.40 14.04 1.38
C ILE A 98 1.62 14.73 2.72
N TYR A 99 2.69 14.34 3.38
CA TYR A 99 3.18 14.93 4.63
C TYR A 99 4.54 15.57 4.34
N THR A 100 4.68 16.87 4.61
CA THR A 100 5.92 17.60 4.33
C THR A 100 6.31 18.50 5.48
N THR A 101 7.62 18.72 5.66
CA THR A 101 8.13 19.65 6.68
C THR A 101 8.06 21.11 6.24
N ASP A 102 7.92 21.37 4.94
CA ASP A 102 7.79 22.72 4.36
C ASP A 102 6.83 22.68 3.17
N ILE A 103 5.57 23.08 3.39
CA ILE A 103 4.54 23.05 2.34
C ILE A 103 4.74 24.11 1.27
N ASP A 104 5.44 25.21 1.59
CA ASP A 104 5.74 26.27 0.64
C ASP A 104 6.83 25.83 -0.34
N GLU A 105 7.85 25.12 0.15
CA GLU A 105 8.84 24.45 -0.69
C GLU A 105 8.20 23.35 -1.54
N PHE A 106 7.33 22.51 -0.95
CA PHE A 106 6.64 21.44 -1.69
C PHE A 106 5.86 21.97 -2.89
N LYS A 107 5.12 23.09 -2.73
CA LYS A 107 4.36 23.72 -3.82
C LYS A 107 5.21 24.13 -5.01
N LYS A 108 6.51 24.44 -4.83
CA LYS A 108 7.42 24.75 -5.95
C LYS A 108 7.69 23.53 -6.83
N HIS A 109 7.53 22.33 -6.28
CA HIS A 109 7.80 21.05 -6.95
C HIS A 109 6.55 20.33 -7.48
N ILE A 110 5.41 21.02 -7.57
CA ILE A 110 4.20 20.52 -8.24
C ILE A 110 4.49 19.92 -9.64
N PRO A 111 5.40 20.48 -10.48
CA PRO A 111 5.76 19.87 -11.75
C PRO A 111 6.31 18.43 -11.64
N VAL A 112 7.03 18.08 -10.56
CA VAL A 112 7.52 16.72 -10.30
C VAL A 112 6.35 15.75 -10.14
N ARG A 113 5.40 16.10 -9.28
CA ARG A 113 4.16 15.33 -9.09
C ARG A 113 3.37 15.20 -10.39
N LYS A 114 3.19 16.28 -11.14
CA LYS A 114 2.44 16.25 -12.41
C LYS A 114 3.09 15.35 -13.47
N ALA A 115 4.41 15.23 -13.48
CA ALA A 115 5.13 14.38 -14.42
C ALA A 115 4.88 12.88 -14.17
N PHE A 116 4.64 12.49 -12.91
CA PHE A 116 4.28 11.12 -12.54
C PHE A 116 2.86 10.73 -13.02
N TYR A 117 1.88 11.62 -12.82
CA TYR A 117 0.49 11.41 -13.26
C TYR A 117 0.25 11.80 -14.72
N ARG A 118 0.88 11.06 -15.63
CA ARG A 118 0.76 11.24 -17.09
C ARG A 118 -0.73 11.24 -17.52
N GLY A 119 -1.09 12.13 -18.45
CA GLY A 119 -2.45 12.21 -18.99
C GLY A 119 -3.46 13.00 -18.16
N GLY A 120 -3.04 13.63 -17.05
CA GLY A 120 -3.91 14.51 -16.26
C GLY A 120 -4.96 13.79 -15.40
N ILE A 121 -4.80 12.48 -15.23
CA ILE A 121 -5.62 11.68 -14.32
C ILE A 121 -4.95 11.76 -12.94
N PHE A 122 -5.57 12.50 -12.02
CA PHE A 122 -5.04 12.74 -10.68
C PHE A 122 -5.90 12.02 -9.63
N PRO A 123 -5.28 11.49 -8.56
CA PRO A 123 -6.02 10.93 -7.44
C PRO A 123 -6.67 12.03 -6.59
N THR A 124 -7.59 11.63 -5.71
CA THR A 124 -7.93 12.45 -4.54
C THR A 124 -6.67 12.66 -3.70
N SER A 125 -6.52 13.82 -3.06
CA SER A 125 -5.28 14.10 -2.34
C SER A 125 -5.47 15.01 -1.14
N THR A 126 -4.64 14.81 -0.12
CA THR A 126 -4.52 15.66 1.07
C THR A 126 -3.07 16.01 1.28
N TRP A 127 -2.75 17.31 1.36
CA TRP A 127 -1.40 17.80 1.62
C TRP A 127 -1.39 18.56 2.94
N VAL A 128 -0.52 18.14 3.86
CA VAL A 128 -0.39 18.77 5.17
C VAL A 128 1.08 19.05 5.48
N GLN A 129 1.31 20.18 6.15
CA GLN A 129 2.60 20.42 6.78
C GLN A 129 2.62 19.74 8.16
N VAL A 130 3.69 19.02 8.45
CA VAL A 130 3.95 18.38 9.74
C VAL A 130 5.22 18.96 10.37
N GLU A 131 5.33 18.87 11.69
CA GLU A 131 6.51 19.37 12.41
C GLU A 131 7.78 18.57 12.07
N ARG A 132 7.66 17.25 11.88
CA ARG A 132 8.78 16.36 11.57
C ARG A 132 8.32 15.05 10.94
N LEU A 133 9.25 14.37 10.27
CA LEU A 133 9.13 13.00 9.76
C LEU A 133 10.05 12.06 10.58
N PHE A 134 10.07 10.76 10.24
CA PHE A 134 10.73 9.72 11.04
C PHE A 134 12.21 10.01 11.36
N ILE A 135 12.97 10.53 10.38
CA ILE A 135 14.35 10.99 10.58
C ILE A 135 14.53 12.45 10.09
N PRO A 136 15.47 13.23 10.67
CA PRO A 136 15.57 14.67 10.44
C PRO A 136 15.85 15.11 9.00
N GLN A 137 16.38 14.22 8.16
CA GLN A 137 16.80 14.53 6.79
C GLN A 137 15.63 14.49 5.80
N LEU A 138 14.53 13.83 6.18
CA LEU A 138 13.32 13.69 5.35
C LEU A 138 12.58 15.01 5.28
N LYS A 139 12.16 15.36 4.06
CA LYS A 139 11.43 16.60 3.76
C LYS A 139 9.99 16.33 3.32
N VAL A 140 9.73 15.12 2.83
CA VAL A 140 8.44 14.68 2.34
C VAL A 140 8.27 13.17 2.52
N GLU A 141 7.06 12.77 2.87
CA GLU A 141 6.58 11.39 2.93
C GLU A 141 5.24 11.30 2.20
N MET A 142 5.07 10.29 1.35
CA MET A 142 3.88 10.14 0.52
C MET A 142 3.29 8.73 0.64
N GLU A 143 1.98 8.65 0.91
CA GLU A 143 1.22 7.40 1.07
C GLU A 143 0.20 7.29 -0.07
N PHE A 144 0.00 6.07 -0.59
CA PHE A 144 -0.83 5.85 -1.78
C PHE A 144 -1.83 4.70 -1.59
N VAL A 145 -2.99 4.84 -2.23
CA VAL A 145 -3.93 3.75 -2.43
C VAL A 145 -4.23 3.63 -3.92
N ALA A 146 -4.10 2.43 -4.46
CA ALA A 146 -4.48 2.10 -5.82
C ALA A 146 -5.55 1.01 -5.85
N VAL A 147 -6.38 1.02 -6.89
CA VAL A 147 -7.43 0.01 -7.09
C VAL A 147 -7.24 -0.68 -8.42
N PHE A 148 -7.38 -1.99 -8.41
CA PHE A 148 -7.38 -2.81 -9.61
C PHE A 148 -8.77 -2.77 -10.24
N LYS A 149 -8.84 -2.96 -11.56
CA LYS A 149 -10.11 -3.25 -12.21
C LYS A 149 -10.66 -4.57 -11.67
N GLU A 150 -11.99 -4.68 -11.61
CA GLU A 150 -12.63 -5.94 -11.23
C GLU A 150 -12.13 -7.08 -12.13
N GLY A 151 -11.72 -8.20 -11.52
CA GLY A 151 -11.24 -9.38 -12.23
C GLY A 151 -9.73 -9.43 -12.52
N GLN A 152 -8.91 -8.53 -11.97
CA GLN A 152 -7.43 -8.55 -12.06
C GLN A 152 -6.73 -9.03 -10.77
#